data_AF-A0A0J8QTU5-F1
#
_entry.id   AF-A0A0J8QTU5-F1
#
_cell.length_a   1.000
_cell.length_b   1.000
_cell.length_c   1.000
_cell.angle_alpha   90.00
_cell.angle_beta   90.00
_cell.angle_gamma   90.00
#
_symmetry.space_group_name_H-M   'P 1'
#
loop_
_entity.id
_entity.type
_entity.pdbx_description
1 polymer ?
#
loop_
_entity_poly.entity_id
_entity_poly.type
_entity_poly.pdbx_seq_one_letter_code
_entity_poly.pdbx_strand_id
1 'polypeptide(L)'
;MREDKKVLGTSKESSLLQTGNSFYKGFAVECSKQQISVDMFLFSSQYQDVASLSNLPRYTGGQTYFYPGWNAARSEDAIKFAKEFSDYLSSEIGLEAVLRVRATTGLRMSTFYGNFFNRSSDLCAFPAFPRDQAYVVEVAIDETVTKSVVCLQTAVLHTTCNGERRIRVLTLALPTTQSLADVYASADQTAIATYFSHKAVERTLGSGLEQARDALQAKIIELLSTYRKELAGGSVTGGGLQFPSNLRGLPLLFLALIKNLGLRKSAQIPTDMRSAALCLLSTLPLPLLIQYIYPKMYSLHDMPDDAGVPDPATGEIVLPPLCNLTSERLVPYGLYLIDDGQTQFLWVGRDAVPQLVQDVFGFPDKSQLRVGKQFLPELDNDFNERVRAVIQKSRDFRSRGVGSIIVPQLYVVKEDGEPGLRLWAQSMLVEDRADQGVSLQQWMSLLREKVCLPHFLEAFCEPIHYLLDRADRSKLIAGYPMKVLRVVLLPNTYLGLHNKSLVHFSLAMDSVLPILIMPVCP
;
A
#
# COMPACT_ATOMS: atom_id res chain seq x y z
N MET A 1 -3.76 1.18 -32.64
CA MET A 1 -3.14 1.32 -31.31
C MET A 1 -4.27 1.59 -30.32
N ARG A 2 -4.36 0.81 -29.24
CA ARG A 2 -5.49 0.89 -28.29
C ARG A 2 -5.41 2.11 -27.37
N GLU A 3 -4.19 2.57 -27.07
CA GLU A 3 -3.97 3.79 -26.31
C GLU A 3 -4.55 5.01 -27.05
N ASP A 4 -5.43 5.73 -26.36
CA ASP A 4 -5.91 7.05 -26.79
C ASP A 4 -5.57 8.07 -25.71
N LYS A 5 -4.58 8.92 -26.00
CA LYS A 5 -4.11 9.95 -25.07
C LYS A 5 -5.19 10.97 -24.73
N LYS A 6 -6.22 11.13 -25.57
CA LYS A 6 -7.30 12.11 -25.35
C LYS A 6 -8.25 11.70 -24.23
N VAL A 7 -8.33 10.41 -23.90
CA VAL A 7 -9.24 9.91 -22.85
C VAL A 7 -8.56 9.73 -21.49
N LEU A 8 -7.24 9.92 -21.39
CA LEU A 8 -6.51 9.82 -20.12
C LEU A 8 -7.03 10.85 -19.10
N GLY A 9 -7.25 10.42 -17.87
CA GLY A 9 -7.80 11.25 -16.80
C GLY A 9 -9.29 11.57 -16.93
N THR A 10 -9.99 10.98 -17.90
CA THR A 10 -11.43 11.15 -18.12
C THR A 10 -12.21 9.90 -17.70
N SER A 11 -13.55 9.99 -17.62
CA SER A 11 -14.41 8.85 -17.33
C SER A 11 -14.28 7.69 -18.34
N LYS A 12 -13.86 7.99 -19.58
CA LYS A 12 -13.65 7.02 -20.66
C LYS A 12 -12.35 6.23 -20.54
N GLU A 13 -11.43 6.65 -19.67
CA GLU A 13 -10.15 5.95 -19.43
C GLU A 13 -10.37 4.51 -18.93
N SER A 14 -11.48 4.25 -18.23
CA SER A 14 -11.83 2.91 -17.74
C SER A 14 -11.78 1.83 -18.82
N SER A 15 -12.17 2.16 -20.06
CA SER A 15 -12.12 1.26 -21.21
C SER A 15 -10.69 0.85 -21.63
N LEU A 16 -9.70 1.69 -21.32
CA LEU A 16 -8.28 1.41 -21.57
C LEU A 16 -7.67 0.53 -20.47
N LEU A 17 -8.28 0.49 -19.28
CA LEU A 17 -7.80 -0.30 -18.13
C LEU A 17 -8.39 -1.71 -18.08
N GLN A 18 -9.36 -2.00 -18.93
CA GLN A 18 -9.92 -3.34 -19.07
C GLN A 18 -9.06 -4.19 -20.01
N THR A 19 -9.33 -5.50 -20.13
CA THR A 19 -8.68 -6.30 -21.17
C THR A 19 -9.27 -5.96 -22.54
N GLY A 20 -8.41 -5.76 -23.54
CA GLY A 20 -8.82 -5.52 -24.93
C GLY A 20 -9.23 -6.81 -25.64
N ASN A 21 -8.80 -7.96 -25.11
CA ASN A 21 -9.11 -9.29 -25.64
C ASN A 21 -9.46 -10.25 -24.49
N SER A 22 -10.60 -10.94 -24.59
CA SER A 22 -11.04 -11.92 -23.60
C SER A 22 -10.12 -13.15 -23.52
N PHE A 23 -9.28 -13.39 -24.54
CA PHE A 23 -8.28 -14.46 -24.57
C PHE A 23 -7.44 -14.51 -23.29
N TYR A 24 -6.86 -13.40 -22.83
CA TYR A 24 -5.96 -13.40 -21.68
C TYR A 24 -6.65 -13.89 -20.40
N LYS A 25 -7.91 -13.51 -20.19
CA LYS A 25 -8.68 -14.00 -19.05
C LYS A 25 -9.06 -15.47 -19.21
N GLY A 26 -9.50 -15.89 -20.40
CA GLY A 26 -9.83 -17.29 -20.69
C GLY A 26 -8.63 -18.23 -20.52
N PHE A 27 -7.49 -17.87 -21.10
CA PHE A 27 -6.25 -18.63 -21.05
C PHE A 27 -5.70 -18.73 -19.62
N ALA A 28 -5.78 -17.67 -18.82
CA ALA A 28 -5.39 -17.72 -17.41
C ALA A 28 -6.22 -18.74 -16.60
N VAL A 29 -7.52 -18.84 -16.89
CA VAL A 29 -8.41 -19.84 -16.27
C VAL A 29 -8.00 -21.25 -16.68
N GLU A 30 -7.63 -21.47 -17.94
CA GLU A 30 -7.12 -22.76 -18.41
C GLU A 30 -5.79 -23.13 -17.73
N CYS A 31 -4.86 -22.18 -17.64
CA CYS A 31 -3.59 -22.35 -16.93
C CYS A 31 -3.82 -22.76 -15.48
N SER A 32 -4.70 -22.08 -14.76
CA SER A 32 -4.99 -22.37 -13.35
C SER A 32 -5.57 -23.78 -13.13
N LYS A 33 -6.38 -24.29 -14.07
CA LYS A 33 -6.90 -25.67 -14.02
C LYS A 33 -5.78 -26.70 -14.14
N GLN A 34 -4.72 -26.38 -14.88
CA GLN A 34 -3.55 -27.23 -15.11
C GLN A 34 -2.38 -26.94 -14.16
N GLN A 35 -2.60 -26.14 -13.10
CA GLN A 35 -1.56 -25.72 -12.16
C GLN A 35 -0.38 -24.98 -12.83
N ILE A 36 -0.67 -24.22 -13.89
CA ILE A 36 0.30 -23.35 -14.56
C ILE A 36 0.13 -21.92 -14.02
N SER A 37 1.23 -21.34 -13.54
CA SER A 37 1.31 -19.92 -13.19
C SER A 37 1.99 -19.13 -14.32
N VAL A 38 1.63 -17.86 -14.46
CA VAL A 38 2.25 -16.95 -15.44
C VAL A 38 2.74 -15.71 -14.72
N ASP A 39 4.04 -15.43 -14.84
CA ASP A 39 4.67 -14.19 -14.42
C ASP A 39 5.12 -13.41 -15.65
N MET A 40 4.88 -12.11 -15.68
CA MET A 40 5.16 -11.28 -16.85
C MET A 40 6.26 -10.27 -16.55
N PHE A 41 7.38 -10.34 -17.27
CA PHE A 41 8.44 -9.31 -17.29
C PHE A 41 8.28 -8.48 -18.57
N LEU A 42 7.76 -7.26 -18.41
CA LEU A 42 7.32 -6.40 -19.50
C LEU A 42 8.32 -5.25 -19.70
N PHE A 43 9.07 -5.28 -20.79
CA PHE A 43 10.04 -4.25 -21.17
C PHE A 43 9.45 -3.37 -22.25
N SER A 44 9.17 -2.11 -21.92
CA SER A 44 8.44 -1.21 -22.81
C SER A 44 9.22 0.07 -23.03
N SER A 45 9.46 0.45 -24.28
CA SER A 45 9.76 1.83 -24.68
C SER A 45 8.54 2.53 -25.30
N GLN A 46 7.48 1.77 -25.57
CA GLN A 46 6.22 2.18 -26.20
C GLN A 46 5.08 1.35 -25.62
N TYR A 47 3.84 1.82 -25.78
CA TYR A 47 2.65 1.13 -25.29
C TYR A 47 2.60 -0.38 -25.63
N GLN A 48 2.33 -1.21 -24.62
CA GLN A 48 2.28 -2.68 -24.70
C GLN A 48 0.95 -3.28 -24.21
N ASP A 49 0.00 -2.46 -23.75
CA ASP A 49 -1.28 -2.90 -23.20
C ASP A 49 -1.13 -3.79 -21.95
N VAL A 50 -0.42 -3.27 -20.95
CA VAL A 50 -0.24 -3.89 -19.63
C VAL A 50 -1.59 -4.26 -19.01
N ALA A 51 -2.65 -3.48 -19.29
CA ALA A 51 -4.01 -3.76 -18.83
C ALA A 51 -4.54 -5.12 -19.28
N SER A 52 -4.24 -5.53 -20.52
CA SER A 52 -4.60 -6.84 -21.04
C SER A 52 -3.66 -7.93 -20.52
N LEU A 53 -2.35 -7.69 -20.60
CA LEU A 53 -1.31 -8.67 -20.24
C LEU A 53 -1.33 -9.04 -18.75
N SER A 54 -1.63 -8.09 -17.86
CA SER A 54 -1.67 -8.34 -16.41
C SER A 54 -2.80 -9.26 -15.97
N ASN A 55 -3.76 -9.60 -16.85
CA ASN A 55 -4.78 -10.60 -16.53
C ASN A 55 -4.17 -12.01 -16.38
N LEU A 56 -3.07 -12.32 -17.08
CA LEU A 56 -2.43 -13.63 -16.97
C LEU A 56 -1.91 -13.87 -15.54
N PRO A 57 -1.05 -12.99 -14.97
CA PRO A 57 -0.58 -13.21 -13.61
C PRO A 57 -1.69 -13.06 -12.57
N ARG A 58 -2.60 -12.10 -12.78
CA ARG A 58 -3.73 -11.83 -11.87
C ARG A 58 -4.60 -13.05 -11.59
N TYR A 59 -4.90 -13.85 -12.60
CA TYR A 59 -5.76 -15.04 -12.45
C TYR A 59 -4.99 -16.36 -12.32
N THR A 60 -3.66 -16.33 -12.32
CA THR A 60 -2.81 -17.53 -12.14
C THR A 60 -1.92 -17.47 -10.89
N GLY A 61 -2.03 -16.42 -10.09
CA GLY A 61 -1.25 -16.25 -8.86
C GLY A 61 0.15 -15.68 -9.06
N GLY A 62 0.54 -15.35 -10.29
CA GLY A 62 1.82 -14.74 -10.60
C GLY A 62 1.84 -13.22 -10.36
N GLN A 63 2.89 -12.55 -10.85
CA GLN A 63 3.13 -11.12 -10.76
C GLN A 63 3.38 -10.47 -12.13
N THR A 64 3.06 -9.18 -12.23
CA THR A 64 3.43 -8.34 -13.40
C THR A 64 4.58 -7.40 -13.03
N TYR A 65 5.75 -7.63 -13.59
CA TYR A 65 6.93 -6.77 -13.47
C TYR A 65 7.03 -5.86 -14.70
N PHE A 66 6.97 -4.54 -14.48
CA PHE A 66 6.95 -3.56 -15.58
C PHE A 66 8.20 -2.67 -15.56
N TYR A 67 8.91 -2.63 -16.69
CA TYR A 67 10.13 -1.86 -16.89
C TYR A 67 9.90 -0.78 -17.96
N PRO A 68 9.41 0.41 -17.57
CA PRO A 68 9.14 1.50 -18.50
C PRO A 68 10.42 2.18 -18.98
N GLY A 69 10.45 2.53 -20.26
CA GLY A 69 11.60 3.15 -20.93
C GLY A 69 12.87 2.30 -20.86
N TRP A 70 12.74 0.97 -20.81
CA TRP A 70 13.88 0.06 -20.65
C TRP A 70 14.81 0.09 -21.87
N ASN A 71 16.12 0.11 -21.61
CA ASN A 71 17.14 0.07 -22.64
C ASN A 71 18.33 -0.78 -22.17
N ALA A 72 18.62 -1.87 -22.88
CA ALA A 72 19.76 -2.76 -22.59
C ALA A 72 21.12 -2.05 -22.58
N ALA A 73 21.28 -1.00 -23.38
CA ALA A 73 22.52 -0.22 -23.43
C ALA A 73 22.73 0.65 -22.17
N ARG A 74 21.69 0.83 -21.35
CA ARG A 74 21.78 1.53 -20.07
C ARG A 74 22.10 0.52 -18.97
N SER A 75 23.30 0.64 -18.39
CA SER A 75 23.79 -0.27 -17.34
C SER A 75 22.84 -0.37 -16.14
N GLU A 76 22.19 0.73 -15.77
CA GLU A 76 21.24 0.82 -14.66
C GLU A 76 19.99 -0.03 -14.89
N ASP A 77 19.53 -0.12 -16.14
CA ASP A 77 18.37 -0.94 -16.52
C ASP A 77 18.74 -2.42 -16.62
N ALA A 78 19.91 -2.71 -17.17
CA ALA A 78 20.43 -4.07 -17.27
C ALA A 78 20.70 -4.69 -15.89
N ILE A 79 21.37 -3.94 -15.00
CA ILE A 79 21.72 -4.40 -13.64
C ILE A 79 20.47 -4.60 -12.79
N LYS A 80 19.50 -3.66 -12.85
CA LYS A 80 18.22 -3.84 -12.15
C LYS A 80 17.57 -5.15 -12.57
N PHE A 81 17.33 -5.33 -13.87
CA PHE A 81 16.64 -6.52 -14.35
C PHE A 81 17.42 -7.79 -14.02
N ALA A 82 18.74 -7.81 -14.24
CA ALA A 82 19.57 -8.97 -13.92
C ALA A 82 19.48 -9.34 -12.44
N LYS A 83 19.49 -8.36 -11.52
CA LYS A 83 19.37 -8.59 -10.09
C LYS A 83 18.00 -9.11 -9.70
N GLU A 84 16.93 -8.44 -10.14
CA GLU A 84 15.55 -8.84 -9.86
C GLU A 84 15.25 -10.24 -10.43
N PHE A 85 15.64 -10.50 -11.68
CA PHE A 85 15.40 -11.78 -12.34
C PHE A 85 16.24 -12.92 -11.74
N SER A 86 17.49 -12.65 -11.34
CA SER A 86 18.32 -13.63 -10.61
C SER A 86 17.69 -13.98 -9.26
N ASP A 87 17.19 -12.98 -8.52
CA ASP A 87 16.53 -13.20 -7.22
C ASP A 87 15.18 -13.91 -7.40
N TYR A 88 14.47 -13.67 -8.51
CA TYR A 88 13.26 -14.38 -8.89
C TYR A 88 13.55 -15.88 -9.15
N LEU A 89 14.51 -16.20 -10.02
CA LEU A 89 14.86 -17.57 -10.38
C LEU A 89 15.42 -18.39 -9.21
N SER A 90 16.06 -17.73 -8.24
CA SER A 90 16.63 -18.37 -7.05
C SER A 90 15.66 -18.44 -5.87
N SER A 91 14.48 -17.82 -5.96
CA SER A 91 13.49 -17.84 -4.87
C SER A 91 12.79 -19.19 -4.76
N GLU A 92 12.60 -19.66 -3.54
CA GLU A 92 11.77 -20.81 -3.27
C GLU A 92 10.32 -20.53 -3.68
N ILE A 93 9.70 -21.51 -4.33
CA ILE A 93 8.32 -21.43 -4.80
C ILE A 93 7.47 -22.54 -4.19
N GLY A 94 6.27 -22.18 -3.75
CA GLY A 94 5.24 -23.16 -3.39
C GLY A 94 4.40 -23.50 -4.62
N LEU A 95 4.16 -24.77 -4.87
CA LEU A 95 3.40 -25.26 -6.03
C LEU A 95 2.03 -25.78 -5.61
N GLU A 96 1.07 -25.71 -6.53
CA GLU A 96 -0.27 -26.30 -6.42
C GLU A 96 -0.96 -25.96 -5.09
N ALA A 97 -0.82 -24.69 -4.72
CA ALA A 97 -1.22 -24.20 -3.42
C ALA A 97 -2.71 -23.85 -3.40
N VAL A 98 -3.33 -24.06 -2.25
CA VAL A 98 -4.68 -23.61 -1.97
C VAL A 98 -4.72 -22.91 -0.63
N LEU A 99 -5.36 -21.75 -0.59
CA LEU A 99 -5.60 -20.96 0.60
C LEU A 99 -7.06 -21.06 0.99
N ARG A 100 -7.31 -21.38 2.26
CA ARG A 100 -8.64 -21.34 2.86
C ARG A 100 -8.59 -20.60 4.18
N VAL A 101 -9.55 -19.70 4.38
CA VAL A 101 -9.75 -19.02 5.67
C VAL A 101 -11.00 -19.56 6.32
N ARG A 102 -10.86 -20.04 7.56
CA ARG A 102 -11.96 -20.47 8.43
C ARG A 102 -12.12 -19.47 9.56
N ALA A 103 -13.33 -19.37 10.08
CA ALA A 103 -13.62 -18.49 11.19
C ALA A 103 -14.57 -19.16 12.18
N THR A 104 -14.67 -18.55 13.35
CA THR A 104 -15.67 -18.90 14.34
C THR A 104 -17.08 -18.69 13.76
N THR A 105 -18.02 -19.57 14.13
CA THR A 105 -19.43 -19.49 13.71
C THR A 105 -20.00 -18.07 13.87
N GLY A 106 -20.77 -17.63 12.87
CA GLY A 106 -21.28 -16.27 12.75
C GLY A 106 -20.44 -15.35 11.87
N LEU A 107 -19.20 -15.75 11.54
CA LEU A 107 -18.34 -15.05 10.58
C LEU A 107 -18.28 -15.79 9.25
N ARG A 108 -18.37 -15.05 8.14
CA ARG A 108 -18.26 -15.59 6.77
C ARG A 108 -17.23 -14.82 5.95
N MET A 109 -16.40 -15.53 5.20
CA MET A 109 -15.51 -14.93 4.20
C MET A 109 -16.35 -14.49 3.00
N SER A 110 -16.46 -13.19 2.77
CA SER A 110 -17.31 -12.60 1.74
C SER A 110 -16.60 -12.45 0.41
N THR A 111 -15.43 -11.82 0.42
CA THR A 111 -14.71 -11.45 -0.80
C THR A 111 -13.22 -11.64 -0.58
N PHE A 112 -12.50 -12.12 -1.59
CA PHE A 112 -11.05 -12.26 -1.57
C PHE A 112 -10.45 -11.33 -2.61
N TYR A 113 -9.34 -10.67 -2.28
CA TYR A 113 -8.61 -9.77 -3.17
C TYR A 113 -7.14 -10.16 -3.25
N GLY A 114 -6.59 -10.06 -4.46
CA GLY A 114 -5.20 -10.38 -4.81
C GLY A 114 -5.14 -11.21 -6.09
N ASN A 115 -3.94 -11.72 -6.41
CA ASN A 115 -3.75 -12.55 -7.59
C ASN A 115 -3.92 -14.03 -7.24
N PHE A 116 -4.97 -14.64 -7.78
CA PHE A 116 -5.29 -16.07 -7.64
C PHE A 116 -6.49 -16.42 -8.52
N PHE A 117 -6.80 -17.71 -8.57
CA PHE A 117 -8.05 -18.20 -9.14
C PHE A 117 -9.00 -18.67 -8.03
N ASN A 118 -10.23 -18.18 -8.01
CA ASN A 118 -11.26 -18.70 -7.09
C ASN A 118 -11.86 -19.99 -7.66
N ARG A 119 -11.61 -21.13 -6.99
CA ARG A 119 -12.24 -22.42 -7.33
C ARG A 119 -13.64 -22.55 -6.75
N SER A 120 -13.83 -22.03 -5.54
CA SER A 120 -15.12 -21.89 -4.86
C SER A 120 -15.17 -20.52 -4.17
N SER A 121 -16.30 -20.20 -3.53
CA SER A 121 -16.48 -18.95 -2.79
C SER A 121 -15.53 -18.79 -1.60
N ASP A 122 -14.93 -19.87 -1.09
CA ASP A 122 -14.09 -19.90 0.10
C ASP A 122 -12.70 -20.52 -0.10
N LEU A 123 -12.32 -20.81 -1.36
CA LEU A 123 -11.06 -21.48 -1.71
C LEU A 123 -10.34 -20.77 -2.85
N CYS A 124 -9.22 -20.12 -2.52
CA CYS A 124 -8.32 -19.51 -3.49
C CYS A 124 -7.27 -20.55 -3.93
N ALA A 125 -7.09 -20.67 -5.24
CA ALA A 125 -6.11 -21.57 -5.85
C ALA A 125 -4.95 -20.80 -6.48
N PHE A 126 -3.77 -21.36 -6.28
CA PHE A 126 -2.48 -20.79 -6.63
C PHE A 126 -1.64 -21.87 -7.31
N PRO A 127 -1.60 -21.91 -8.64
CA PRO A 127 -0.63 -22.71 -9.37
C PRO A 127 0.79 -22.60 -8.81
N ALA A 128 1.22 -21.37 -8.57
CA ALA A 128 2.40 -21.02 -7.80
C ALA A 128 2.03 -20.03 -6.69
N PHE A 129 2.64 -20.19 -5.51
CA PHE A 129 2.43 -19.33 -4.35
C PHE A 129 3.65 -18.44 -4.12
N PRO A 130 3.56 -17.13 -4.44
CA PRO A 130 4.67 -16.20 -4.32
C PRO A 130 4.94 -15.81 -2.85
N ARG A 131 6.17 -15.36 -2.58
CA ARG A 131 6.63 -14.95 -1.24
C ARG A 131 6.43 -13.46 -0.94
N ASP A 132 6.18 -12.66 -1.96
CA ASP A 132 6.22 -11.20 -1.94
C ASP A 132 4.89 -10.55 -2.35
N GLN A 133 3.78 -11.29 -2.20
CA GLN A 133 2.42 -10.77 -2.39
C GLN A 133 1.62 -10.83 -1.09
N ALA A 134 0.63 -9.94 -0.96
CA ALA A 134 -0.38 -9.99 0.07
C ALA A 134 -1.79 -10.21 -0.50
N TYR A 135 -2.62 -10.83 0.32
CA TYR A 135 -4.02 -11.13 0.04
C TYR A 135 -4.90 -10.50 1.10
N VAL A 136 -6.06 -9.99 0.69
CA VAL A 136 -7.03 -9.38 1.58
C VAL A 136 -8.33 -10.18 1.53
N VAL A 137 -8.84 -10.54 2.69
CA VAL A 137 -10.13 -11.24 2.83
C VAL A 137 -11.10 -10.34 3.56
N GLU A 138 -12.23 -10.06 2.91
CA GLU A 138 -13.36 -9.34 3.50
C GLU A 138 -14.19 -10.32 4.32
N VAL A 139 -14.28 -10.08 5.62
CA VAL A 139 -15.10 -10.88 6.53
C VAL A 139 -16.42 -10.16 6.78
N ALA A 140 -17.53 -10.89 6.71
CA ALA A 140 -18.85 -10.45 7.12
C ALA A 140 -19.27 -11.13 8.43
N ILE A 141 -19.95 -10.39 9.29
CA ILE A 141 -20.67 -10.93 10.46
C ILE A 141 -22.12 -11.18 10.02
N ASP A 142 -22.48 -12.43 9.79
CA ASP A 142 -23.84 -12.79 9.37
C ASP A 142 -24.77 -13.05 10.58
N GLU A 143 -24.20 -13.47 11.72
CA GLU A 143 -24.92 -13.74 12.96
C GLU A 143 -24.31 -12.97 14.13
N THR A 144 -25.12 -12.61 15.13
CA THR A 144 -24.64 -11.94 16.34
C THR A 144 -23.65 -12.83 17.08
N VAL A 145 -22.41 -12.36 17.21
CA VAL A 145 -21.35 -13.10 17.89
C VAL A 145 -21.51 -12.95 19.41
N THR A 146 -21.86 -14.05 20.08
CA THR A 146 -22.06 -14.07 21.55
C THR A 146 -20.80 -14.47 22.33
N LYS A 147 -19.80 -15.04 21.65
CA LYS A 147 -18.54 -15.48 22.26
C LYS A 147 -17.65 -14.28 22.55
N SER A 148 -16.88 -14.31 23.64
CA SER A 148 -15.93 -13.26 24.05
C SER A 148 -14.71 -13.16 23.13
N VAL A 149 -14.41 -14.23 22.39
CA VAL A 149 -13.29 -14.31 21.45
C VAL A 149 -13.76 -14.99 20.17
N VAL A 150 -13.33 -14.44 19.04
CA VAL A 150 -13.44 -15.08 17.73
C VAL A 150 -12.06 -15.46 17.23
N CYS A 151 -11.98 -16.65 16.64
CA CYS A 151 -10.78 -17.14 15.98
C CYS A 151 -10.97 -17.14 14.46
N LEU A 152 -9.88 -16.82 13.78
CA LEU A 152 -9.73 -16.83 12.33
C LEU A 152 -8.48 -17.66 12.03
N GLN A 153 -8.62 -18.62 11.13
CA GLN A 153 -7.56 -19.55 10.81
C GLN A 153 -7.35 -19.60 9.31
N THR A 154 -6.18 -19.17 8.87
CA THR A 154 -5.75 -19.30 7.47
C THR A 154 -4.91 -20.56 7.34
N ALA A 155 -5.28 -21.43 6.40
CA ALA A 155 -4.50 -22.61 6.04
C ALA A 155 -4.06 -22.50 4.57
N VAL A 156 -2.76 -22.64 4.34
CA VAL A 156 -2.16 -22.73 3.00
C VAL A 156 -1.56 -24.13 2.84
N LEU A 157 -2.24 -24.96 2.07
CA LEU A 157 -1.72 -26.26 1.63
C LEU A 157 -0.92 -26.03 0.35
N HIS A 158 0.33 -26.48 0.28
CA HIS A 158 1.20 -26.33 -0.89
C HIS A 158 2.19 -27.50 -0.99
N THR A 159 2.77 -27.67 -2.17
CA THR A 159 3.91 -28.55 -2.40
C THR A 159 5.17 -27.70 -2.44
N THR A 160 6.23 -28.07 -1.72
CA THR A 160 7.51 -27.35 -1.77
C THR A 160 8.27 -27.69 -3.06
N CYS A 161 9.28 -26.88 -3.41
CA CYS A 161 10.20 -27.18 -4.51
C CYS A 161 10.94 -28.53 -4.36
N ASN A 162 10.99 -29.09 -3.15
CA ASN A 162 11.59 -30.39 -2.87
C ASN A 162 10.59 -31.57 -2.93
N GLY A 163 9.34 -31.31 -3.34
CA GLY A 163 8.31 -32.35 -3.51
C GLY A 163 7.54 -32.72 -2.24
N GLU A 164 7.64 -31.93 -1.17
CA GLU A 164 6.93 -32.20 0.09
C GLU A 164 5.59 -31.48 0.14
N ARG A 165 4.52 -32.19 0.48
CA ARG A 165 3.21 -31.58 0.70
C ARG A 165 3.12 -31.05 2.14
N ARG A 166 3.08 -29.72 2.29
CA ARG A 166 3.05 -29.03 3.59
C ARG A 166 1.79 -28.20 3.77
N ILE A 167 1.35 -28.05 5.01
CA ILE A 167 0.28 -27.13 5.40
C ILE A 167 0.86 -26.08 6.34
N ARG A 168 0.78 -24.80 5.95
CA ARG A 168 1.07 -23.68 6.84
C ARG A 168 -0.25 -23.18 7.43
N VAL A 169 -0.31 -23.06 8.75
CA VAL A 169 -1.50 -22.59 9.47
C VAL A 169 -1.15 -21.32 10.25
N LEU A 170 -1.98 -20.29 10.09
CA LEU A 170 -1.93 -19.08 10.91
C LEU A 170 -3.27 -18.97 11.63
N THR A 171 -3.22 -18.96 12.97
CA THR A 171 -4.41 -18.80 13.81
C THR A 171 -4.32 -17.47 14.53
N LEU A 172 -5.36 -16.65 14.40
CA LEU A 172 -5.53 -15.42 15.13
C LEU A 172 -6.79 -15.48 15.98
N ALA A 173 -6.67 -15.04 17.23
CA ALA A 173 -7.79 -14.83 18.14
C ALA A 173 -7.98 -13.33 18.40
N LEU A 174 -9.23 -12.87 18.38
CA LEU A 174 -9.61 -11.48 18.60
C LEU A 174 -10.72 -11.38 19.64
N PRO A 175 -10.64 -10.44 20.59
CA PRO A 175 -11.73 -10.19 21.52
C PRO A 175 -12.93 -9.60 20.77
N THR A 176 -14.13 -9.93 21.22
CA THR A 176 -15.37 -9.31 20.75
C THR A 176 -15.76 -8.16 21.65
N THR A 177 -16.50 -7.21 21.10
CA THR A 177 -17.03 -6.06 21.85
C THR A 177 -18.39 -5.66 21.31
N GLN A 178 -19.22 -5.11 22.19
CA GLN A 178 -20.48 -4.45 21.82
C GLN A 178 -20.33 -2.92 21.87
N SER A 179 -19.18 -2.42 22.35
CA SER A 179 -18.89 -1.01 22.46
C SER A 179 -18.28 -0.49 21.16
N LEU A 180 -18.93 0.50 20.56
CA LEU A 180 -18.39 1.20 19.38
C LEU A 180 -17.04 1.86 19.69
N ALA A 181 -16.83 2.32 20.93
CA ALA A 181 -15.58 2.95 21.35
C ALA A 181 -14.39 1.98 21.22
N ASP A 182 -14.58 0.72 21.61
CA ASP A 182 -13.55 -0.32 21.54
C ASP A 182 -13.22 -0.68 20.09
N VAL A 183 -14.23 -0.68 19.20
CA VAL A 183 -14.04 -0.90 17.77
C VAL A 183 -13.13 0.17 17.17
N TYR A 184 -13.42 1.45 17.45
CA TYR A 184 -12.57 2.56 16.99
C TYR A 184 -11.18 2.53 17.63
N ALA A 185 -11.07 2.22 18.92
CA ALA A 185 -9.78 2.17 19.63
C ALA A 185 -8.87 1.03 19.16
N SER A 186 -9.44 -0.07 18.65
CA SER A 186 -8.70 -1.26 18.21
C SER A 186 -8.41 -1.27 16.71
N ALA A 187 -8.86 -0.26 15.96
CA ALA A 187 -8.72 -0.22 14.52
C ALA A 187 -7.28 0.10 14.07
N ASP A 188 -6.73 -0.70 13.17
CA ASP A 188 -5.46 -0.46 12.47
C ASP A 188 -5.65 0.32 11.15
N GLN A 189 -5.22 1.57 11.14
CA GLN A 189 -5.27 2.43 9.96
C GLN A 189 -4.54 1.88 8.72
N THR A 190 -3.46 1.13 8.89
CA THR A 190 -2.69 0.57 7.77
C THR A 190 -3.39 -0.61 7.12
N ALA A 191 -4.05 -1.45 7.92
CA ALA A 191 -4.89 -2.53 7.41
C ALA A 191 -6.15 -1.99 6.72
N ILE A 192 -6.76 -0.93 7.25
CA ILE A 192 -7.89 -0.23 6.60
C ILE A 192 -7.46 0.33 5.25
N ALA A 193 -6.35 1.08 5.21
CA ALA A 193 -5.83 1.66 3.97
C ALA A 193 -5.51 0.58 2.92
N THR A 194 -4.93 -0.55 3.34
CA THR A 194 -4.68 -1.71 2.49
C THR A 194 -5.97 -2.26 1.89
N TYR A 195 -6.98 -2.53 2.70
CA TYR A 195 -8.27 -3.03 2.21
C TYR A 195 -8.95 -2.07 1.22
N PHE A 196 -8.93 -0.77 1.54
CA PHE A 196 -9.52 0.23 0.66
C PHE A 196 -8.70 0.47 -0.62
N SER A 197 -7.39 0.19 -0.62
CA SER A 197 -6.58 0.11 -1.83
C SER A 197 -7.12 -0.97 -2.78
N HIS A 198 -7.31 -2.20 -2.30
CA HIS A 198 -7.85 -3.29 -3.11
C HIS A 198 -9.28 -3.00 -3.61
N LYS A 199 -10.17 -2.47 -2.75
CA LYS A 199 -11.51 -2.04 -3.18
C LYS A 199 -11.48 -0.93 -4.23
N ALA A 200 -10.57 0.04 -4.09
CA ALA A 200 -10.42 1.11 -5.06
C ALA A 200 -9.89 0.58 -6.42
N VAL A 201 -8.99 -0.40 -6.41
CA VAL A 201 -8.55 -1.09 -7.63
C VAL A 201 -9.72 -1.79 -8.32
N GLU A 202 -10.49 -2.63 -7.61
CA GLU A 202 -11.67 -3.30 -8.19
C GLU A 202 -12.68 -2.30 -8.75
N ARG A 203 -12.94 -1.22 -8.00
CA ARG A 203 -13.89 -0.19 -8.43
C ARG A 203 -13.36 0.61 -9.63
N THR A 204 -12.04 0.80 -9.73
CA THR A 204 -11.41 1.43 -10.89
C THR A 204 -11.58 0.59 -12.15
N LEU A 205 -11.35 -0.72 -12.04
CA LEU A 205 -11.48 -1.66 -13.17
C LEU A 205 -12.94 -1.89 -13.59
N GLY A 206 -13.87 -1.86 -12.63
CA GLY A 206 -15.30 -2.09 -12.87
C GLY A 206 -16.11 -0.84 -13.22
N SER A 207 -15.90 0.27 -12.52
CA SER A 207 -16.76 1.46 -12.58
C SER A 207 -16.01 2.77 -12.88
N GLY A 208 -14.69 2.70 -13.02
CA GLY A 208 -13.84 3.84 -13.38
C GLY A 208 -13.23 4.59 -12.20
N LEU A 209 -12.24 5.43 -12.51
CA LEU A 209 -11.38 6.12 -11.55
C LEU A 209 -12.13 7.09 -10.63
N GLU A 210 -13.05 7.88 -11.19
CA GLU A 210 -13.79 8.90 -10.44
C GLU A 210 -14.63 8.26 -9.32
N GLN A 211 -15.37 7.19 -9.66
CA GLN A 211 -16.17 6.46 -8.68
C GLN A 211 -15.32 5.79 -7.59
N ALA A 212 -14.11 5.33 -7.90
CA ALA A 212 -13.20 4.78 -6.91
C ALA A 212 -12.71 5.85 -5.92
N ARG A 213 -12.36 7.04 -6.41
CA ARG A 213 -11.92 8.19 -5.58
C ARG A 213 -13.06 8.70 -4.70
N ASP A 214 -14.24 8.86 -5.27
CA ASP A 214 -15.43 9.31 -4.55
C ASP A 214 -15.82 8.33 -3.45
N ALA A 215 -15.70 7.02 -3.70
CA ALA A 215 -15.94 6.00 -2.68
C ALA A 215 -14.96 6.07 -1.50
N LEU A 216 -13.66 6.33 -1.77
CA LEU A 216 -12.67 6.54 -0.71
C LEU A 216 -13.00 7.78 0.12
N GLN A 217 -13.30 8.90 -0.54
CA GLN A 217 -13.68 10.15 0.12
C GLN A 217 -14.96 9.99 0.95
N ALA A 218 -16.00 9.38 0.38
CA ALA A 218 -17.25 9.11 1.09
C ALA A 218 -17.00 8.26 2.33
N LYS A 219 -16.15 7.24 2.24
CA LYS A 219 -15.90 6.35 3.38
C LYS A 219 -15.13 7.02 4.52
N ILE A 220 -14.14 7.87 4.25
CA ILE A 220 -13.47 8.60 5.34
C ILE A 220 -14.39 9.63 5.99
N ILE A 221 -15.26 10.29 5.21
CA ILE A 221 -16.29 11.20 5.75
C ILE A 221 -17.24 10.40 6.66
N GLU A 222 -17.70 9.23 6.22
CA GLU A 222 -18.56 8.35 7.00
C GLU A 222 -17.92 7.96 8.34
N LEU A 223 -16.66 7.49 8.32
CA LEU A 223 -15.93 7.12 9.54
C LEU A 223 -15.77 8.30 10.51
N LEU A 224 -15.42 9.48 10.01
CA LEU A 224 -15.28 10.69 10.83
C LEU A 224 -16.62 11.15 11.40
N SER A 225 -17.68 11.09 10.60
CA SER A 225 -19.03 11.50 10.99
C SER A 225 -19.60 10.59 12.06
N THR A 226 -19.45 9.27 11.89
CA THR A 226 -19.88 8.27 12.87
C THR A 226 -19.11 8.43 14.18
N TYR A 227 -17.78 8.61 14.14
CA TYR A 227 -16.99 8.86 15.35
C TYR A 227 -17.44 10.13 16.07
N ARG A 228 -17.66 11.23 15.33
CA ARG A 228 -18.12 12.50 15.90
C ARG A 228 -19.49 12.38 16.54
N LYS A 229 -20.43 11.73 15.86
CA LYS A 229 -21.82 11.59 16.31
C LYS A 229 -21.90 10.70 17.56
N GLU A 230 -21.23 9.55 17.55
CA GLU A 230 -21.45 8.51 18.56
C GLU A 230 -20.46 8.57 19.73
N LEU A 231 -19.24 9.10 19.53
CA LEU A 231 -18.14 9.00 20.52
C LEU A 231 -17.58 10.35 20.99
N ALA A 232 -17.61 11.39 20.15
CA ALA A 232 -17.06 12.71 20.50
C ALA A 232 -17.95 13.56 21.43
N GLY A 233 -19.03 13.00 21.97
CA GLY A 233 -19.84 13.61 23.03
C GLY A 233 -20.53 14.93 22.65
N GLY A 234 -20.83 15.16 21.37
CA GLY A 234 -21.63 16.31 20.91
C GLY A 234 -21.08 17.69 21.27
N SER A 235 -19.83 17.80 21.76
CA SER A 235 -19.26 19.07 22.17
C SER A 235 -18.99 19.95 20.94
N VAL A 236 -19.96 20.82 20.66
CA VAL A 236 -19.94 21.86 19.62
C VAL A 236 -18.83 22.90 19.86
N THR A 237 -18.25 22.95 21.06
CA THR A 237 -17.32 24.02 21.46
C THR A 237 -15.90 23.85 20.93
N GLY A 238 -15.54 22.67 20.41
CA GLY A 238 -14.28 22.42 19.72
C GLY A 238 -14.50 22.28 18.22
N GLY A 239 -14.37 23.38 17.46
CA GLY A 239 -14.59 23.41 16.02
C GLY A 239 -13.61 22.58 15.15
N GLY A 240 -12.79 21.70 15.74
CA GLY A 240 -11.83 20.84 15.05
C GLY A 240 -12.40 19.49 14.59
N LEU A 241 -11.73 18.88 13.62
CA LEU A 241 -12.02 17.51 13.18
C LEU A 241 -11.44 16.53 14.23
N GLN A 242 -12.31 15.69 14.83
CA GLN A 242 -11.92 14.76 15.89
C GLN A 242 -11.88 13.33 15.37
N PHE A 243 -10.85 12.57 15.77
CA PHE A 243 -10.67 11.17 15.42
C PHE A 243 -9.76 10.48 16.45
N PRO A 244 -9.86 9.15 16.68
CA PRO A 244 -9.07 8.49 17.70
C PRO A 244 -7.60 8.42 17.29
N SER A 245 -6.69 8.34 18.26
CA SER A 245 -5.24 8.48 18.06
C SER A 245 -4.67 7.47 17.07
N ASN A 246 -5.15 6.22 17.13
CA ASN A 246 -4.75 5.10 16.27
C ASN A 246 -5.19 5.27 14.80
N LEU A 247 -6.14 6.17 14.51
CA LEU A 247 -6.63 6.43 13.15
C LEU A 247 -6.27 7.82 12.60
N ARG A 248 -5.49 8.63 13.34
CA ARG A 248 -5.13 9.99 12.91
C ARG A 248 -4.43 10.06 11.55
N GLY A 249 -3.70 9.02 11.16
CA GLY A 249 -3.03 8.93 9.86
C GLY A 249 -3.94 8.45 8.74
N LEU A 250 -5.13 7.91 9.03
CA LEU A 250 -6.03 7.36 8.01
C LEU A 250 -6.52 8.41 6.99
N PRO A 251 -6.93 9.64 7.37
CA PRO A 251 -7.28 10.67 6.40
C PRO A 251 -6.13 11.01 5.45
N LEU A 252 -4.89 11.01 5.95
CA LEU A 252 -3.68 11.25 5.16
C LEU A 252 -3.40 10.08 4.20
N LEU A 253 -3.50 8.84 4.68
CA LEU A 253 -3.34 7.65 3.83
C LEU A 253 -4.38 7.62 2.70
N PHE A 254 -5.62 8.04 2.95
CA PHE A 254 -6.65 8.12 1.91
C PHE A 254 -6.36 9.22 0.89
N LEU A 255 -5.90 10.40 1.33
CA LEU A 255 -5.44 11.46 0.43
C LEU A 255 -4.28 10.96 -0.46
N ALA A 256 -3.29 10.32 0.16
CA ALA A 256 -2.12 9.79 -0.52
C ALA A 256 -2.50 8.69 -1.52
N LEU A 257 -3.42 7.79 -1.15
CA LEU A 257 -3.97 6.75 -2.04
C LEU A 257 -4.71 7.37 -3.25
N ILE A 258 -5.52 8.40 -3.04
CA ILE A 258 -6.21 9.15 -4.11
C ILE A 258 -5.20 9.85 -5.05
N LYS A 259 -4.01 10.21 -4.55
CA LYS A 259 -2.92 10.83 -5.33
C LYS A 259 -1.92 9.83 -5.91
N ASN A 260 -1.97 8.56 -5.50
CA ASN A 260 -1.10 7.52 -6.04
C ASN A 260 -1.34 7.35 -7.54
N LEU A 261 -0.29 6.97 -8.28
CA LEU A 261 -0.28 6.84 -9.74
C LEU A 261 -1.46 6.01 -10.28
N GLY A 262 -1.89 4.96 -9.56
CA GLY A 262 -3.03 4.14 -9.96
C GLY A 262 -4.37 4.90 -9.99
N LEU A 263 -4.61 5.79 -9.03
CA LEU A 263 -5.90 6.48 -8.83
C LEU A 263 -5.88 7.98 -9.14
N ARG A 264 -4.70 8.56 -9.37
CA ARG A 264 -4.54 9.99 -9.66
C ARG A 264 -5.27 10.36 -10.95
N LYS A 265 -6.14 11.37 -10.88
CA LYS A 265 -6.78 11.98 -12.05
C LYS A 265 -5.76 12.88 -12.75
N SER A 266 -5.20 12.41 -13.86
CA SER A 266 -4.18 13.13 -14.63
C SER A 266 -4.22 12.66 -16.07
N ALA A 267 -4.15 13.61 -17.00
CA ALA A 267 -4.07 13.33 -18.44
C ALA A 267 -2.65 12.98 -18.91
N GLN A 268 -1.66 13.06 -18.02
CA GLN A 268 -0.25 12.83 -18.32
C GLN A 268 0.23 11.42 -17.97
N ILE A 269 -0.60 10.60 -17.31
CA ILE A 269 -0.22 9.24 -16.90
C ILE A 269 -0.55 8.27 -18.04
N PRO A 270 0.45 7.60 -18.65
CA PRO A 270 0.19 6.58 -19.65
C PRO A 270 -0.60 5.40 -19.08
N THR A 271 -1.43 4.77 -19.92
CA THR A 271 -2.29 3.65 -19.49
C THR A 271 -1.47 2.51 -18.89
N ASP A 272 -0.33 2.15 -19.49
CA ASP A 272 0.50 1.04 -19.00
C ASP A 272 1.09 1.31 -17.61
N MET A 273 1.54 2.55 -17.36
CA MET A 273 2.01 2.96 -16.04
C MET A 273 0.89 2.84 -15.00
N ARG A 274 -0.32 3.29 -15.35
CA ARG A 274 -1.48 3.19 -14.46
C ARG A 274 -1.84 1.73 -14.18
N SER A 275 -1.90 0.90 -15.21
CA SER A 275 -2.19 -0.53 -15.07
C SER A 275 -1.16 -1.24 -14.20
N ALA A 276 0.14 -0.93 -14.36
CA ALA A 276 1.19 -1.45 -13.49
C ALA A 276 1.01 -0.99 -12.03
N ALA A 277 0.69 0.28 -11.78
CA ALA A 277 0.41 0.77 -10.44
C ALA A 277 -0.83 0.10 -9.80
N LEU A 278 -1.89 -0.16 -10.57
CA LEU A 278 -3.06 -0.90 -10.08
C LEU A 278 -2.70 -2.36 -9.71
N CYS A 279 -1.77 -2.99 -10.44
CA CYS A 279 -1.25 -4.31 -10.08
C CYS A 279 -0.49 -4.26 -8.75
N LEU A 280 0.36 -3.25 -8.54
CA LEU A 280 1.08 -3.06 -7.28
C LEU A 280 0.12 -2.79 -6.10
N LEU A 281 -0.86 -1.89 -6.28
CA LEU A 281 -1.86 -1.56 -5.25
C LEU A 281 -2.72 -2.75 -4.81
N SER A 282 -2.79 -3.81 -5.62
CA SER A 282 -3.57 -5.01 -5.37
C SER A 282 -2.73 -6.25 -5.02
N THR A 283 -1.40 -6.13 -4.91
CA THR A 283 -0.52 -7.26 -4.61
C THR A 283 0.55 -6.95 -3.57
N LEU A 284 0.98 -5.70 -3.40
CA LEU A 284 2.10 -5.37 -2.50
C LEU A 284 1.80 -5.76 -1.04
N PRO A 285 2.78 -6.38 -0.34
CA PRO A 285 2.70 -6.64 1.09
C PRO A 285 2.53 -5.36 1.89
N LEU A 286 1.81 -5.42 3.02
CA LEU A 286 1.40 -4.25 3.80
C LEU A 286 2.54 -3.24 4.05
N PRO A 287 3.76 -3.65 4.48
CA PRO A 287 4.85 -2.68 4.69
C PRO A 287 5.22 -1.93 3.40
N LEU A 288 5.28 -2.62 2.26
CA LEU A 288 5.63 -2.02 0.98
C LEU A 288 4.48 -1.21 0.40
N LEU A 289 3.23 -1.68 0.54
CA LEU A 289 2.06 -0.96 0.08
C LEU A 289 1.89 0.38 0.79
N ILE A 290 2.11 0.44 2.11
CA ILE A 290 2.04 1.71 2.84
C ILE A 290 3.11 2.69 2.36
N GLN A 291 4.33 2.22 2.09
CA GLN A 291 5.38 3.07 1.51
C GLN A 291 5.05 3.50 0.07
N TYR A 292 4.40 2.65 -0.72
CA TYR A 292 3.97 2.99 -2.07
C TYR A 292 2.82 4.01 -2.09
N ILE A 293 1.95 3.99 -1.08
CA ILE A 293 0.88 4.95 -0.89
C ILE A 293 1.42 6.28 -0.34
N TYR A 294 2.21 6.22 0.74
CA TYR A 294 2.85 7.36 1.38
C TYR A 294 4.37 7.13 1.40
N PRO A 295 5.10 7.68 0.41
CA PRO A 295 6.55 7.56 0.31
C PRO A 295 7.31 7.97 1.57
N LYS A 296 8.56 7.55 1.66
CA LYS A 296 9.46 8.01 2.72
C LYS A 296 10.35 9.11 2.18
N MET A 297 10.47 10.22 2.92
CA MET A 297 11.41 11.27 2.60
C MET A 297 12.42 11.42 3.73
N TYR A 298 13.70 11.44 3.38
CA TYR A 298 14.82 11.61 4.29
C TYR A 298 15.58 12.86 3.90
N SER A 299 15.95 13.66 4.89
CA SER A 299 16.91 14.73 4.71
C SER A 299 18.32 14.18 4.91
N LEU A 300 19.18 14.36 3.90
CA LEU A 300 20.53 13.79 3.89
C LEU A 300 21.61 14.83 4.20
N HIS A 301 21.37 16.09 3.86
CA HIS A 301 22.33 17.18 4.06
C HIS A 301 22.51 17.60 5.53
N ASP A 302 21.50 17.36 6.37
CA ASP A 302 21.48 17.62 7.82
C ASP A 302 21.19 16.34 8.61
N MET A 303 21.55 15.18 8.05
CA MET A 303 21.32 13.90 8.72
C MET A 303 22.13 13.81 10.04
N PRO A 304 21.53 13.27 11.12
CA PRO A 304 22.23 13.08 12.39
C PRO A 304 23.52 12.28 12.25
N ASP A 305 24.53 12.51 13.09
CA ASP A 305 25.85 11.85 13.01
C ASP A 305 25.79 10.32 13.14
N ASP A 306 24.76 9.78 13.80
CA ASP A 306 24.50 8.36 13.95
C ASP A 306 23.74 7.75 12.75
N ALA A 307 23.26 8.56 11.80
CA ALA A 307 22.59 8.08 10.60
C ALA A 307 23.59 7.66 9.50
N GLY A 308 23.27 6.64 8.72
CA GLY A 308 24.14 6.12 7.66
C GLY A 308 25.32 5.28 8.16
N VAL A 309 25.39 5.02 9.47
CA VAL A 309 26.35 4.09 10.09
C VAL A 309 25.63 2.89 10.71
N PRO A 310 26.31 1.74 10.89
CA PRO A 310 25.73 0.59 11.57
C PRO A 310 25.43 0.89 13.05
N ASP A 311 24.23 0.54 13.49
CA ASP A 311 23.84 0.59 14.90
C ASP A 311 24.70 -0.39 15.73
N PRO A 312 25.30 0.04 16.86
CA PRO A 312 26.19 -0.80 17.65
C PRO A 312 25.55 -2.08 18.21
N ALA A 313 24.23 -2.10 18.43
CA ALA A 313 23.53 -3.22 19.03
C ALA A 313 22.99 -4.21 17.98
N THR A 314 22.55 -3.71 16.83
CA THR A 314 21.90 -4.52 15.79
C THR A 314 22.78 -4.78 14.57
N GLY A 315 23.82 -3.97 14.35
CA GLY A 315 24.66 -4.01 13.15
C GLY A 315 23.95 -3.48 11.89
N GLU A 316 22.72 -3.00 12.02
CA GLU A 316 21.92 -2.49 10.91
C GLU A 316 22.17 -1.00 10.68
N ILE A 317 22.18 -0.56 9.43
CA ILE A 317 22.35 0.86 9.11
C ILE A 317 21.18 1.67 9.68
N VAL A 318 21.50 2.69 10.49
CA VAL A 318 20.54 3.64 11.04
C VAL A 318 20.09 4.59 9.93
N LEU A 319 18.78 4.72 9.71
CA LEU A 319 18.22 5.66 8.74
C LEU A 319 17.96 7.02 9.39
N PRO A 320 18.09 8.14 8.65
CA PRO A 320 17.69 9.45 9.13
C PRO A 320 16.20 9.50 9.53
N PRO A 321 15.78 10.47 10.37
CA PRO A 321 14.38 10.65 10.70
C PRO A 321 13.55 10.98 9.44
N LEU A 322 12.30 10.52 9.43
CA LEU A 322 11.37 10.77 8.33
C LEU A 322 10.90 12.23 8.32
N CYS A 323 10.87 12.82 7.13
CA CYS A 323 10.29 14.14 6.87
C CYS A 323 8.88 14.02 6.29
N ASN A 324 8.03 15.01 6.58
CA ASN A 324 6.72 15.16 5.94
C ASN A 324 6.85 15.32 4.43
N LEU A 325 5.91 14.76 3.67
CA LEU A 325 5.90 14.78 2.21
C LEU A 325 5.34 16.09 1.63
N THR A 326 6.00 17.21 1.96
CA THR A 326 5.66 18.55 1.47
C THR A 326 6.90 19.29 0.99
N SER A 327 6.75 20.09 -0.06
CA SER A 327 7.78 20.98 -0.61
C SER A 327 8.20 22.06 0.38
N GLU A 328 7.38 22.39 1.40
CA GLU A 328 7.78 23.31 2.47
C GLU A 328 9.00 22.79 3.27
N ARG A 329 9.25 21.48 3.27
CA ARG A 329 10.43 20.87 3.91
C ARG A 329 11.67 20.88 3.04
N LEU A 330 11.54 21.15 1.74
CA LEU A 330 12.67 21.16 0.80
C LEU A 330 13.35 22.52 0.83
N VAL A 331 14.49 22.60 1.51
CA VAL A 331 15.31 23.81 1.52
C VAL A 331 16.10 23.91 0.21
N PRO A 332 16.30 25.13 -0.34
CA PRO A 332 16.97 25.30 -1.63
C PRO A 332 18.41 24.76 -1.69
N TYR A 333 19.11 24.66 -0.56
CA TYR A 333 20.48 24.14 -0.49
C TYR A 333 20.56 22.65 -0.11
N GLY A 334 19.42 21.99 0.08
CA GLY A 334 19.35 20.67 0.69
C GLY A 334 19.54 19.50 -0.28
N LEU A 335 19.75 18.33 0.31
CA LEU A 335 19.77 17.02 -0.36
C LEU A 335 18.76 16.10 0.34
N TYR A 336 17.89 15.48 -0.45
CA TYR A 336 16.82 14.62 0.07
C TYR A 336 16.69 13.32 -0.71
N LEU A 337 16.39 12.23 -0.02
CA LEU A 337 16.00 10.96 -0.62
C LEU A 337 14.48 10.79 -0.48
N ILE A 338 13.77 10.64 -1.60
CA ILE A 338 12.34 10.29 -1.64
C ILE A 338 12.21 8.87 -2.18
N ASP A 339 11.55 7.97 -1.45
CA ASP A 339 11.47 6.54 -1.78
C ASP A 339 10.06 5.97 -1.59
N ASP A 340 9.41 5.57 -2.70
CA ASP A 340 8.10 4.91 -2.72
C ASP A 340 8.18 3.37 -2.69
N GLY A 341 9.38 2.80 -2.63
CA GLY A 341 9.65 1.36 -2.66
C GLY A 341 9.71 0.75 -4.06
N GLN A 342 9.46 1.52 -5.11
CA GLN A 342 9.63 1.12 -6.52
C GLN A 342 10.65 2.01 -7.25
N THR A 343 10.74 3.27 -6.83
CA THR A 343 11.59 4.32 -7.38
C THR A 343 12.14 5.18 -6.24
N GLN A 344 13.40 5.58 -6.37
CA GLN A 344 14.08 6.51 -5.47
C GLN A 344 14.45 7.78 -6.22
N PHE A 345 14.17 8.93 -5.62
CA PHE A 345 14.64 10.23 -6.10
C PHE A 345 15.65 10.80 -5.13
N LEU A 346 16.82 11.15 -5.63
CA LEU A 346 17.79 11.98 -4.93
C LEU A 346 17.60 13.43 -5.39
N TRP A 347 16.90 14.21 -4.58
CA TRP A 347 16.59 15.61 -4.86
C TRP A 347 17.75 16.50 -4.42
N VAL A 348 18.31 17.22 -5.37
CA VAL A 348 19.38 18.21 -5.19
C VAL A 348 18.77 19.60 -5.33
N GLY A 349 18.81 20.37 -4.24
CA GLY A 349 18.31 21.73 -4.19
C GLY A 349 19.03 22.66 -5.18
N ARG A 350 18.33 23.71 -5.63
CA ARG A 350 18.87 24.64 -6.63
C ARG A 350 20.10 25.43 -6.13
N ASP A 351 20.20 25.67 -4.83
CA ASP A 351 21.25 26.43 -4.16
C ASP A 351 22.19 25.48 -3.38
N ALA A 352 22.25 24.20 -3.75
CA ALA A 352 23.12 23.22 -3.11
C ALA A 352 24.59 23.66 -3.19
N VAL A 353 25.26 23.66 -2.03
CA VAL A 353 26.65 24.13 -1.93
C VAL A 353 27.63 23.22 -2.67
N PRO A 354 28.70 23.76 -3.28
CA PRO A 354 29.66 22.97 -4.05
C PRO A 354 30.27 21.80 -3.27
N GLN A 355 30.54 21.99 -1.98
CA GLN A 355 31.08 20.94 -1.10
C GLN A 355 30.15 19.71 -1.03
N LEU A 356 28.83 19.93 -0.90
CA LEU A 356 27.85 18.84 -0.87
C LEU A 356 27.83 18.07 -2.20
N VAL A 357 27.96 18.78 -3.33
CA VAL A 357 28.01 18.15 -4.65
C VAL A 357 29.30 17.35 -4.82
N GLN A 358 30.43 17.88 -4.34
CA GLN A 358 31.72 17.21 -4.37
C GLN A 358 31.72 15.95 -3.49
N ASP A 359 31.21 16.04 -2.27
CA ASP A 359 31.20 14.93 -1.33
C ASP A 359 30.28 13.80 -1.79
N VAL A 360 29.14 14.10 -2.41
CA VAL A 360 28.17 13.07 -2.84
C VAL A 360 28.47 12.55 -4.25
N PHE A 361 28.81 13.43 -5.18
CA PHE A 361 28.90 13.10 -6.61
C PHE A 361 30.32 13.20 -7.18
N GLY A 362 31.28 13.77 -6.45
CA GLY A 362 32.68 13.89 -6.90
C GLY A 362 32.89 14.99 -7.93
N PHE A 363 31.90 15.87 -8.13
CA PHE A 363 32.00 16.99 -9.07
C PHE A 363 32.21 18.31 -8.34
N PRO A 364 33.06 19.21 -8.86
CA PRO A 364 33.30 20.52 -8.25
C PRO A 364 32.11 21.47 -8.40
N ASP A 365 31.25 21.22 -9.39
CA ASP A 365 30.12 22.10 -9.70
C ASP A 365 28.86 21.31 -10.10
N LYS A 366 27.70 21.82 -9.68
CA LYS A 366 26.40 21.23 -9.93
C LYS A 366 26.07 21.12 -11.41
N SER A 367 26.62 21.96 -12.29
CA SER A 367 26.37 21.89 -13.75
C SER A 367 26.80 20.55 -14.36
N GLN A 368 27.86 19.93 -13.84
CA GLN A 368 28.39 18.66 -14.34
C GLN A 368 27.54 17.44 -13.93
N LEU A 369 26.70 17.60 -12.91
CA LEU A 369 25.85 16.52 -12.42
C LEU A 369 24.83 16.10 -13.49
N ARG A 370 24.88 14.85 -13.91
CA ARG A 370 23.87 14.28 -14.82
C ARG A 370 22.55 14.11 -14.08
N VAL A 371 21.43 14.43 -14.74
CA VAL A 371 20.08 14.17 -14.20
C VAL A 371 19.52 12.85 -14.72
N GLY A 372 18.60 12.27 -13.96
CA GLY A 372 17.93 11.02 -14.30
C GLY A 372 18.59 9.80 -13.67
N LYS A 373 18.33 8.64 -14.29
CA LYS A 373 18.69 7.32 -13.78
C LYS A 373 20.22 7.14 -13.75
N GLN A 374 20.76 6.86 -12.57
CA GLN A 374 22.19 6.61 -12.37
C GLN A 374 22.46 5.92 -11.03
N PHE A 375 23.66 5.34 -10.90
CA PHE A 375 24.21 4.94 -9.60
C PHE A 375 24.94 6.12 -8.95
N LEU A 376 25.05 6.09 -7.62
CA LEU A 376 25.96 7.00 -6.94
C LEU A 376 27.41 6.54 -7.14
N PRO A 377 28.35 7.48 -7.36
CA PRO A 377 29.77 7.15 -7.42
C PRO A 377 30.26 6.69 -6.04
N GLU A 378 31.23 5.80 -6.06
CA GLU A 378 31.95 5.39 -4.86
C GLU A 378 33.11 6.35 -4.64
N LEU A 379 33.01 7.16 -3.59
CA LEU A 379 34.02 8.14 -3.22
C LEU A 379 34.58 7.80 -1.85
N ASP A 380 35.87 8.05 -1.66
CA ASP A 380 36.59 7.84 -0.41
C ASP A 380 36.37 9.05 0.53
N ASN A 381 35.13 9.21 1.00
CA ASN A 381 34.77 10.17 2.03
C ASN A 381 33.58 9.68 2.86
N ASP A 382 33.55 10.07 4.14
CA ASP A 382 32.54 9.64 5.12
C ASP A 382 31.11 9.93 4.66
N PHE A 383 30.87 11.14 4.12
CA PHE A 383 29.53 11.56 3.75
C PHE A 383 28.96 10.74 2.58
N ASN A 384 29.77 10.43 1.57
CA ASN A 384 29.40 9.56 0.46
C ASN A 384 29.05 8.14 0.92
N GLU A 385 29.87 7.56 1.80
CA GLU A 385 29.64 6.23 2.36
C GLU A 385 28.32 6.19 3.12
N ARG A 386 28.06 7.17 3.97
CA ARG A 386 26.82 7.29 4.74
C ARG A 386 25.59 7.46 3.84
N VAL A 387 25.66 8.34 2.83
CA VAL A 387 24.56 8.53 1.86
C VAL A 387 24.30 7.24 1.07
N ARG A 388 25.35 6.55 0.60
CA ARG A 388 25.21 5.24 -0.07
C ARG A 388 24.59 4.20 0.86
N ALA A 389 25.00 4.14 2.12
CA ALA A 389 24.45 3.23 3.11
C ALA A 389 22.96 3.46 3.35
N VAL A 390 22.51 4.72 3.48
CA VAL A 390 21.08 5.08 3.62
C VAL A 390 20.27 4.65 2.38
N ILE A 391 20.80 4.90 1.18
CA ILE A 391 20.15 4.51 -0.08
C ILE A 391 20.09 2.98 -0.22
N GLN A 392 21.13 2.26 0.17
CA GLN A 392 21.11 0.79 0.15
C GLN A 392 20.15 0.23 1.19
N LYS A 393 20.16 0.76 2.41
CA LYS A 393 19.29 0.29 3.50
C LYS A 393 17.82 0.54 3.22
N SER A 394 17.47 1.64 2.55
CA SER A 394 16.08 1.91 2.16
C SER A 394 15.52 0.89 1.15
N ARG A 395 16.40 0.24 0.36
CA ARG A 395 16.05 -0.87 -0.55
C ARG A 395 15.99 -2.24 0.13
N ASP A 396 16.39 -2.34 1.40
CA ASP A 396 16.42 -3.61 2.13
C ASP A 396 15.01 -4.00 2.61
N PHE A 397 14.27 -4.65 1.72
CA PHE A 397 12.94 -5.17 2.04
C PHE A 397 12.99 -6.41 2.93
N ARG A 398 14.12 -7.15 2.93
CA ARG A 398 14.27 -8.35 3.75
C ARG A 398 14.34 -8.02 5.23
N SER A 399 15.04 -6.95 5.63
CA SER A 399 15.02 -6.50 7.03
C SER A 399 13.63 -6.05 7.51
N ARG A 400 12.67 -5.88 6.59
CA ARG A 400 11.28 -5.52 6.90
C ARG A 400 10.34 -6.71 6.87
N GLY A 401 10.88 -7.92 6.74
CA GLY A 401 10.08 -9.15 6.65
C GLY A 401 9.31 -9.26 5.34
N VAL A 402 9.91 -8.79 4.23
CA VAL A 402 9.31 -8.90 2.91
C VAL A 402 10.32 -9.44 1.92
N GLY A 403 10.03 -10.62 1.36
CA GLY A 403 10.86 -11.28 0.35
C GLY A 403 10.75 -10.72 -1.06
N SER A 404 10.51 -9.42 -1.22
CA SER A 404 10.37 -8.80 -2.54
C SER A 404 11.70 -8.75 -3.27
N ILE A 405 11.65 -9.03 -4.57
CA ILE A 405 12.82 -9.01 -5.45
C ILE A 405 13.13 -7.61 -5.99
N ILE A 406 12.22 -6.64 -5.81
CA ILE A 406 12.29 -5.34 -6.47
C ILE A 406 13.51 -4.55 -6.02
N VAL A 407 14.21 -3.97 -7.00
CA VAL A 407 15.31 -3.03 -6.81
C VAL A 407 14.84 -1.64 -7.25
N PRO A 408 14.58 -0.72 -6.30
CA PRO A 408 14.22 0.64 -6.62
C PRO A 408 15.32 1.34 -7.44
N GLN A 409 14.93 1.96 -8.56
CA GLN A 409 15.87 2.72 -9.38
C GLN A 409 16.11 4.10 -8.78
N LEU A 410 17.38 4.53 -8.73
CA LEU A 410 17.73 5.87 -8.30
C LEU A 410 17.71 6.85 -9.47
N TYR A 411 17.01 7.95 -9.27
CA TYR A 411 16.97 9.09 -10.16
C TYR A 411 17.52 10.31 -9.43
N VAL A 412 18.55 10.94 -9.98
CA VAL A 412 19.02 12.23 -9.47
C VAL A 412 18.23 13.35 -10.13
N VAL A 413 17.67 14.22 -9.29
CA VAL A 413 16.80 15.32 -9.70
C VAL A 413 17.43 16.62 -9.24
N LYS A 414 17.60 17.58 -10.15
CA LYS A 414 17.93 18.96 -9.79
C LYS A 414 16.64 19.78 -9.73
N GLU A 415 16.49 20.59 -8.69
CA GLU A 415 15.34 21.50 -8.56
C GLU A 415 15.23 22.50 -9.73
N ASP A 416 16.36 22.94 -10.27
CA ASP A 416 16.48 23.82 -11.44
C ASP A 416 16.73 23.05 -12.76
N GLY A 417 16.59 21.72 -12.74
CA GLY A 417 16.86 20.85 -13.88
C GLY A 417 15.65 20.55 -14.78
N GLU A 418 15.64 19.36 -15.35
CA GLU A 418 14.62 18.90 -16.28
C GLU A 418 13.21 18.94 -15.65
N PRO A 419 12.25 19.71 -16.23
CA PRO A 419 10.93 19.89 -15.63
C PRO A 419 10.13 18.59 -15.43
N GLY A 420 10.25 17.63 -16.35
CA GLY A 420 9.50 16.37 -16.29
C GLY A 420 9.91 15.51 -15.09
N LEU A 421 11.22 15.32 -14.90
CA LEU A 421 11.75 14.55 -13.78
C LEU A 421 11.46 15.23 -12.43
N ARG A 422 11.58 16.57 -12.40
CA ARG A 422 11.22 17.37 -11.23
C ARG A 422 9.75 17.21 -10.85
N LEU A 423 8.84 17.35 -11.82
CA LEU A 423 7.40 17.22 -11.59
C LEU A 423 7.05 15.79 -11.13
N TRP A 424 7.72 14.77 -11.66
CA TRP A 424 7.52 13.39 -11.23
C TRP A 424 7.93 13.19 -9.76
N ALA A 425 9.11 13.66 -9.36
CA ALA A 425 9.55 13.61 -7.96
C ALA A 425 8.63 14.41 -7.03
N GLN A 426 8.22 15.62 -7.43
CA GLN A 426 7.26 16.45 -6.68
C GLN A 426 5.89 15.76 -6.54
N SER A 427 5.50 14.92 -7.49
CA SER A 427 4.23 14.19 -7.39
C SER A 427 4.19 13.15 -6.24
N MET A 428 5.35 12.83 -5.66
CA MET A 428 5.47 12.01 -4.44
C MET A 428 5.31 12.83 -3.15
N LEU A 429 5.32 14.16 -3.22
CA LEU A 429 5.03 15.06 -2.10
C LEU A 429 3.52 15.17 -1.89
N VAL A 430 2.92 14.07 -1.41
CA VAL A 430 1.46 13.88 -1.38
C VAL A 430 0.70 14.87 -0.49
N GLU A 431 1.37 15.62 0.38
CA GLU A 431 0.74 16.66 1.20
C GLU A 431 0.51 17.95 0.41
N ASP A 432 1.21 18.15 -0.70
CA ASP A 432 1.13 19.37 -1.52
C ASP A 432 -0.03 19.33 -2.52
N ARG A 433 -0.42 20.50 -3.01
CA ARG A 433 -1.33 20.59 -4.15
C ARG A 433 -0.59 20.16 -5.43
N ALA A 434 -1.15 19.21 -6.17
CA ALA A 434 -0.56 18.71 -7.42
C ALA A 434 -1.66 18.27 -8.39
N ASP A 435 -1.47 18.54 -9.70
CA ASP A 435 -2.47 18.31 -10.75
C ASP A 435 -3.87 18.87 -10.36
N GLN A 436 -4.89 18.00 -10.36
CA GLN A 436 -6.25 18.29 -9.89
C GLN A 436 -6.48 17.88 -8.42
N GLY A 437 -5.43 17.46 -7.71
CA GLY A 437 -5.49 17.06 -6.32
C GLY A 437 -5.36 18.25 -5.36
N VAL A 438 -6.07 18.16 -4.23
CA VAL A 438 -6.03 19.16 -3.15
C VAL A 438 -4.81 18.98 -2.24
N SER A 439 -4.33 20.04 -1.60
CA SER A 439 -3.31 19.90 -0.54
C SER A 439 -3.89 19.23 0.71
N LEU A 440 -3.04 18.79 1.64
CA LEU A 440 -3.47 18.23 2.92
C LEU A 440 -4.34 19.23 3.71
N GLN A 441 -3.96 20.51 3.75
CA GLN A 441 -4.74 21.53 4.45
C GLN A 441 -6.14 21.71 3.83
N GLN A 442 -6.24 21.69 2.50
CA GLN A 442 -7.51 21.75 1.78
C GLN A 442 -8.34 20.49 2.00
N TRP A 443 -7.70 19.32 1.98
CA TRP A 443 -8.36 18.03 2.27
C TRP A 443 -8.95 17.99 3.67
N MET A 444 -8.18 18.40 4.69
CA MET A 444 -8.65 18.44 6.07
C MET A 444 -9.79 19.46 6.26
N SER A 445 -9.71 20.61 5.58
CA SER A 445 -10.80 21.59 5.55
C SER A 445 -12.06 21.03 4.90
N LEU A 446 -11.94 20.33 3.76
CA LEU A 446 -13.06 19.67 3.08
C LEU A 446 -13.72 18.61 3.98
N LEU A 447 -12.91 17.76 4.62
CA LEU A 447 -13.43 16.75 5.55
C LEU A 447 -14.14 17.41 6.72
N ARG A 448 -13.56 18.47 7.29
CA ARG A 448 -14.17 19.25 8.37
C ARG A 448 -15.51 19.85 7.94
N GLU A 449 -15.59 20.48 6.78
CA GLU A 449 -16.85 21.06 6.28
C GLU A 449 -17.92 19.98 6.10
N LYS A 450 -17.58 18.85 5.45
CA LYS A 450 -18.52 17.76 5.22
C LYS A 450 -18.98 17.04 6.49
N VAL A 451 -18.14 16.99 7.52
CA VAL A 451 -18.43 16.34 8.82
C VAL A 451 -19.13 17.29 9.80
N CYS A 452 -18.77 18.58 9.81
CA CYS A 452 -19.27 19.56 10.78
C CYS A 452 -20.49 20.35 10.29
N LEU A 453 -20.71 20.48 8.97
CA LEU A 453 -21.90 21.09 8.39
C LEU A 453 -22.76 19.98 7.76
N PRO A 454 -23.50 19.18 8.55
CA PRO A 454 -24.55 18.37 7.96
C PRO A 454 -25.50 19.35 7.26
N HIS A 455 -25.72 19.15 5.96
CA HIS A 455 -26.70 19.93 5.23
C HIS A 455 -28.03 19.88 5.98
N PHE A 456 -28.59 21.07 6.22
CA PHE A 456 -29.96 21.33 6.70
C PHE A 456 -31.03 20.91 5.64
N LEU A 457 -30.79 19.82 4.90
CA LEU A 457 -31.60 19.34 3.78
C LEU A 457 -31.94 17.85 3.91
N GLU A 458 -32.41 17.45 5.09
CA GLU A 458 -33.36 16.33 5.19
C GLU A 458 -34.63 16.83 5.89
N ALA A 459 -35.25 17.83 5.27
CA ALA A 459 -36.69 18.00 5.36
C ALA A 459 -37.29 17.22 4.19
N PHE A 460 -37.73 15.98 4.42
CA PHE A 460 -38.98 15.39 3.92
C PHE A 460 -39.09 13.93 4.39
N CYS A 461 -40.24 13.60 4.99
CA CYS A 461 -40.72 12.30 5.51
C CYS A 461 -40.40 11.93 6.99
N GLU A 462 -41.04 12.67 7.91
CA GLU A 462 -42.00 12.24 8.96
C GLU A 462 -41.77 11.00 9.89
N PRO A 463 -42.44 10.93 11.08
CA PRO A 463 -41.78 10.83 12.39
C PRO A 463 -42.13 9.56 13.18
N ILE A 464 -41.47 9.28 14.31
CA ILE A 464 -42.07 8.63 15.51
C ILE A 464 -41.17 8.82 16.76
N HIS A 465 -41.71 9.59 17.70
CA HIS A 465 -41.79 9.51 19.17
C HIS A 465 -40.79 8.71 20.06
N TYR A 466 -40.36 9.41 21.14
CA TYR A 466 -40.17 8.99 22.57
C TYR A 466 -39.05 7.97 22.89
N LEU A 467 -38.32 7.97 24.02
CA LEU A 467 -38.05 8.87 25.16
C LEU A 467 -37.06 8.11 26.08
N LEU A 468 -36.28 8.84 26.90
CA LEU A 468 -35.64 8.44 28.18
C LEU A 468 -34.41 7.51 28.14
N ASP A 469 -33.49 7.52 29.11
CA ASP A 469 -32.91 8.51 30.04
C ASP A 469 -31.73 7.78 30.74
N ARG A 470 -30.67 8.53 31.05
CA ARG A 470 -29.69 8.37 32.16
C ARG A 470 -29.29 6.97 32.70
N ALA A 471 -27.99 6.69 32.72
CA ALA A 471 -27.04 7.09 33.80
C ALA A 471 -25.96 6.04 34.18
N ASP A 472 -24.76 6.61 34.33
CA ASP A 472 -23.69 6.37 35.31
C ASP A 472 -22.63 5.23 35.23
N ARG A 473 -21.41 5.74 35.01
CA ARG A 473 -20.04 5.42 35.49
C ARG A 473 -19.83 4.17 36.36
N SER A 474 -18.73 3.43 36.10
CA SER A 474 -17.42 3.71 36.73
C SER A 474 -16.38 2.56 36.63
N LYS A 475 -15.09 2.97 36.62
CA LYS A 475 -13.84 2.33 37.09
C LYS A 475 -12.87 1.64 36.10
N LEU A 476 -11.66 2.23 36.09
CA LEU A 476 -10.33 1.79 35.65
C LEU A 476 -9.88 0.43 36.25
N ILE A 477 -8.93 -0.27 35.61
CA ILE A 477 -7.46 -0.31 35.92
C ILE A 477 -6.76 -1.47 35.16
N ALA A 478 -5.56 -1.18 34.62
CA ALA A 478 -4.39 -2.02 34.24
C ALA A 478 -4.57 -3.22 33.28
N GLY A 479 -3.72 -3.51 32.29
CA GLY A 479 -2.34 -3.10 32.01
C GLY A 479 -1.42 -4.33 31.99
N TYR A 480 -1.19 -4.95 30.81
CA TYR A 480 -0.05 -5.84 30.50
C TYR A 480 0.16 -5.90 28.97
N PRO A 481 1.40 -6.03 28.46
CA PRO A 481 1.70 -5.92 27.04
C PRO A 481 1.57 -7.28 26.34
N MET A 482 0.77 -7.35 25.26
CA MET A 482 0.78 -8.48 24.33
C MET A 482 1.17 -8.01 22.93
N LYS A 483 2.03 -8.79 22.28
CA LYS A 483 2.53 -8.59 20.92
C LYS A 483 1.33 -8.53 19.96
N VAL A 484 1.11 -7.37 19.35
CA VAL A 484 -0.08 -7.05 18.55
C VAL A 484 0.06 -7.64 17.14
N LEU A 485 -0.79 -8.63 16.83
CA LEU A 485 -1.11 -9.01 15.45
C LEU A 485 -2.31 -8.16 14.99
N ARG A 486 -2.18 -7.53 13.82
CA ARG A 486 -2.96 -6.38 13.36
C ARG A 486 -4.27 -6.79 12.69
N VAL A 487 -5.40 -6.34 13.24
CA VAL A 487 -6.74 -6.56 12.66
C VAL A 487 -7.67 -5.39 12.95
N VAL A 488 -8.53 -5.03 11.98
CA VAL A 488 -9.57 -3.99 12.15
C VAL A 488 -10.95 -4.62 12.15
N LEU A 489 -11.82 -4.17 13.06
CA LEU A 489 -13.26 -4.18 12.87
C LEU A 489 -13.74 -2.76 12.53
N LEU A 490 -14.56 -2.61 11.47
CA LEU A 490 -15.25 -1.35 11.17
C LEU A 490 -16.77 -1.56 11.28
N PRO A 491 -17.52 -0.64 11.90
CA PRO A 491 -18.97 -0.66 11.95
C PRO A 491 -19.56 -0.06 10.66
N ASN A 492 -20.67 -0.64 10.18
CA ASN A 492 -21.57 -0.05 9.19
C ASN A 492 -22.88 0.31 9.88
N THR A 493 -23.43 1.50 9.63
CA THR A 493 -24.81 1.84 10.03
C THR A 493 -25.63 2.36 8.85
N TYR A 494 -26.52 1.46 8.39
CA TYR A 494 -27.85 1.58 7.75
C TYR A 494 -28.09 2.26 6.38
N LEU A 495 -28.59 1.44 5.44
CA LEU A 495 -29.99 1.48 4.97
C LEU A 495 -30.41 0.04 4.55
N GLY A 496 -31.36 -0.53 5.29
CA GLY A 496 -32.15 -1.75 5.05
C GLY A 496 -31.61 -2.89 4.16
N LEU A 497 -30.88 -3.84 4.77
CA LEU A 497 -30.88 -5.31 4.58
C LEU A 497 -29.50 -5.90 4.94
N HIS A 498 -29.49 -6.76 5.96
CA HIS A 498 -28.37 -7.55 6.51
C HIS A 498 -27.14 -6.80 7.03
N ASN A 499 -27.01 -6.81 8.36
CA ASN A 499 -25.85 -6.36 9.15
C ASN A 499 -24.57 -7.05 8.70
N LYS A 500 -23.48 -6.30 8.54
CA LYS A 500 -22.11 -6.80 8.32
C LYS A 500 -21.13 -5.90 9.06
N SER A 501 -20.27 -6.48 9.89
CA SER A 501 -19.06 -5.80 10.42
C SER A 501 -17.82 -6.61 10.04
N LEU A 502 -16.66 -5.95 9.92
CA LEU A 502 -15.50 -6.38 9.11
C LEU A 502 -14.34 -6.93 9.95
N VAL A 503 -13.47 -7.80 9.40
CA VAL A 503 -12.23 -8.27 10.06
C VAL A 503 -11.13 -8.48 8.99
N HIS A 504 -9.86 -8.08 9.21
CA HIS A 504 -8.77 -8.05 8.21
C HIS A 504 -7.55 -8.95 8.50
N PHE A 505 -6.79 -9.32 7.45
CA PHE A 505 -5.48 -10.00 7.51
C PHE A 505 -4.54 -9.49 6.41
N SER A 506 -3.23 -9.52 6.66
CA SER A 506 -2.16 -9.44 5.66
C SER A 506 -1.19 -10.60 5.91
N LEU A 507 -0.98 -11.43 4.89
CA LEU A 507 -0.04 -12.57 4.92
C LEU A 507 1.22 -12.16 4.16
N ALA A 508 2.38 -12.18 4.83
CA ALA A 508 3.70 -12.21 4.20
C ALA A 508 4.39 -13.50 4.67
N MET A 509 4.89 -14.31 3.74
CA MET A 509 5.64 -15.52 4.07
C MET A 509 7.12 -15.17 4.26
N ASP A 510 7.54 -15.01 5.51
CA ASP A 510 8.97 -14.91 5.82
C ASP A 510 9.65 -16.25 6.08
N SER A 511 10.97 -16.16 5.95
CA SER A 511 12.02 -17.16 5.87
C SER A 511 12.13 -18.14 7.04
N VAL A 512 12.66 -19.30 6.68
CA VAL A 512 12.99 -20.50 7.46
C VAL A 512 13.69 -20.22 8.80
N LEU A 513 13.14 -20.80 9.87
CA LEU A 513 13.88 -21.26 11.05
C LEU A 513 13.23 -22.58 11.51
N PRO A 514 14.00 -23.67 11.68
CA PRO A 514 13.45 -24.98 12.03
C PRO A 514 13.08 -24.99 13.51
N ILE A 515 11.79 -25.02 13.84
CA ILE A 515 11.35 -25.38 15.19
C ILE A 515 11.07 -26.88 15.19
N LEU A 516 12.07 -27.63 15.65
CA LEU A 516 11.95 -29.03 16.01
C LEU A 516 11.02 -29.12 17.23
N ILE A 517 9.81 -29.66 17.07
CA ILE A 517 8.93 -29.98 18.20
C ILE A 517 9.01 -31.49 18.41
N MET A 518 9.77 -31.92 19.43
CA MET A 518 9.66 -33.28 19.95
C MET A 518 8.34 -33.43 20.71
N PRO A 519 7.69 -34.61 20.63
CA PRO A 519 6.39 -34.82 21.25
C PRO A 519 6.57 -35.06 22.74
N VAL A 520 5.84 -34.31 23.56
CA VAL A 520 5.50 -34.77 24.91
C VAL A 520 4.02 -35.09 24.90
N CYS A 521 3.74 -36.36 25.11
CA CYS A 521 2.44 -36.96 25.31
C CYS A 521 2.44 -37.50 26.75
N PRO A 522 1.30 -37.68 27.43
CA PRO A 522 0.01 -37.00 27.35
C PRO A 522 -0.15 -35.89 28.41
#